data_AF-A0A0N4UV09-F1
#
_entry.id   AF-A0A0N4UV09-F1
#
_cell.length_a   1.000
_cell.length_b   1.000
_cell.length_c   1.000
_cell.angle_alpha   90.00
_cell.angle_beta   90.00
_cell.angle_gamma   90.00
#
_symmetry.space_group_name_H-M   'P 1'
#
loop_
_entity.id
_entity.type
_entity.pdbx_description
1 polymer ?
#
loop_
_entity_poly.entity_id
_entity_poly.type
_entity_poly.pdbx_seq_one_letter_code
_entity_poly.pdbx_strand_id
1 'polypeptide(L)'
;MILAYALLTIFAFVRLGYCLTCANGGQVVALGCTNSLQCAPYTRAPVACISSQCCTVPHTCPNLCRPLALGCTSAVQCLPYAGTSLGITCINGMCCPV
;
A
#
# COMPACT_ATOMS: atom_id res chain seq x y z
N MET A 1 15.37 -12.13 -30.23
CA MET A 1 14.08 -11.39 -30.26
C MET A 1 13.18 -11.74 -29.06
N ILE A 2 13.20 -12.98 -28.56
CA ILE A 2 12.41 -13.43 -27.39
C ILE A 2 12.91 -12.86 -26.05
N LEU A 3 14.22 -12.64 -25.89
CA LEU A 3 14.83 -12.16 -24.64
C LEU A 3 14.47 -10.70 -24.30
N ALA A 4 14.20 -9.86 -25.31
CA ALA A 4 13.75 -8.48 -25.13
C ALA A 4 12.28 -8.41 -24.66
N TYR A 5 11.44 -9.36 -25.07
CA TYR A 5 10.03 -9.43 -24.67
C TYR A 5 9.89 -9.85 -23.19
N ALA A 6 10.73 -10.79 -22.73
CA ALA A 6 10.79 -11.18 -21.33
C ALA A 6 11.22 -10.01 -20.42
N LEU A 7 12.23 -9.23 -20.82
CA LEU A 7 12.63 -8.02 -20.10
C LEU A 7 11.53 -6.95 -20.09
N LEU A 8 10.86 -6.70 -21.23
CA LEU A 8 9.73 -5.75 -21.29
C LEU A 8 8.56 -6.17 -20.39
N THR A 9 8.27 -7.47 -20.26
CA THR A 9 7.25 -7.95 -19.31
C THR A 9 7.68 -7.76 -17.86
N ILE A 10 8.95 -8.02 -17.50
CA ILE A 10 9.45 -7.83 -16.14
C ILE A 10 9.41 -6.34 -15.75
N PHE A 11 9.78 -5.43 -16.64
CA PHE A 11 9.68 -3.98 -16.40
C PHE A 11 8.24 -3.45 -16.31
N ALA A 12 7.26 -4.13 -16.92
CA ALA A 12 5.83 -3.80 -16.71
C ALA A 12 5.32 -4.24 -15.32
N PHE A 13 5.85 -5.32 -14.75
CA PHE A 13 5.54 -5.76 -13.39
C PHE A 13 6.36 -5.03 -12.31
N VAL A 14 7.56 -4.55 -12.66
CA VAL A 14 8.41 -3.75 -11.78
C VAL A 14 7.88 -2.31 -11.80
N ARG A 15 7.02 -2.00 -10.82
CA ARG A 15 6.66 -0.65 -10.34
C ARG A 15 5.42 0.00 -10.95
N LEU A 16 4.42 -0.78 -11.35
CA LEU A 16 3.06 -0.31 -11.06
C LEU A 16 2.84 -0.53 -9.56
N GLY A 17 3.23 0.47 -8.76
CA GLY A 17 2.63 0.74 -7.46
C GLY A 17 1.17 1.14 -7.66
N TYR A 18 0.40 0.31 -8.37
CA TYR A 18 -1.03 0.46 -8.47
C TYR A 18 -1.54 0.07 -7.10
N CYS A 19 -1.96 1.07 -6.33
CA CYS A 19 -2.70 0.86 -5.11
C CYS A 19 -4.00 0.18 -5.56
N LEU A 20 -4.00 -1.16 -5.63
CA LEU A 20 -5.23 -1.92 -5.78
C LEU A 20 -5.96 -1.71 -4.45
N THR A 21 -6.74 -0.63 -4.43
CA THR A 21 -7.42 -0.13 -3.27
C THR A 21 -8.75 -0.85 -3.15
N CYS A 22 -8.99 -1.37 -1.96
CA CYS A 22 -10.32 -1.72 -1.56
C CYS A 22 -11.19 -0.46 -1.47
N ALA A 23 -12.51 -0.62 -1.50
CA ALA A 23 -13.46 0.49 -1.40
C ALA A 23 -13.28 1.34 -0.12
N ASN A 24 -12.68 0.77 0.93
CA ASN A 24 -12.32 1.49 2.17
C ASN A 24 -10.97 2.24 2.08
N GLY A 25 -10.30 2.24 0.93
CA GLY A 25 -8.94 2.78 0.73
C GLY A 25 -7.82 1.84 1.19
N GLY A 26 -8.15 0.63 1.64
CA GLY A 26 -7.23 -0.39 2.13
C GLY A 26 -6.45 -1.05 1.00
N GLN A 27 -5.34 -1.72 1.32
CA GLN A 27 -4.64 -2.56 0.35
C GLN A 27 -5.30 -3.94 0.30
N VAL A 28 -5.54 -4.43 -0.92
CA VAL A 28 -5.91 -5.84 -1.14
C VAL A 28 -4.72 -6.74 -0.82
N VAL A 29 -4.90 -7.65 0.15
CA VAL A 29 -3.87 -8.65 0.53
C VAL A 29 -4.22 -10.06 0.04
N ALA A 30 -5.50 -10.35 -0.17
CA ALA A 30 -5.98 -11.61 -0.73
C ALA A 30 -7.37 -11.43 -1.37
N LEU A 31 -7.77 -12.35 -2.24
CA LEU A 31 -9.09 -12.42 -2.86
C LEU A 31 -9.83 -13.67 -2.36
N GLY A 32 -11.17 -13.60 -2.31
CA GLY A 32 -12.03 -14.71 -1.92
C GLY A 32 -12.24 -14.82 -0.41
N CYS A 33 -12.79 -13.77 0.22
CA CYS A 33 -13.26 -13.83 1.60
C CYS A 33 -14.78 -13.70 1.72
N THR A 34 -15.34 -14.25 2.80
CA THR A 34 -16.69 -14.02 3.31
C THR A 34 -16.66 -13.36 4.68
N ASN A 35 -15.53 -13.41 5.41
CA ASN A 35 -15.31 -12.68 6.66
C ASN A 35 -13.83 -12.30 6.85
N SER A 36 -13.56 -11.38 7.78
CA SER A 36 -12.20 -10.85 8.03
C SER A 36 -11.25 -11.84 8.69
N LEU A 37 -11.74 -12.88 9.39
CA LEU A 37 -10.90 -13.91 10.01
C LEU A 37 -10.14 -14.73 8.96
N GLN A 38 -10.73 -14.94 7.79
CA GLN A 38 -10.06 -15.59 6.64
C GLN A 38 -8.87 -14.78 6.13
N CYS A 39 -8.79 -13.48 6.47
CA CYS A 39 -7.72 -12.58 6.04
C CYS A 39 -6.52 -12.59 7.01
N ALA A 40 -6.71 -13.09 8.24
CA ALA A 40 -5.68 -13.17 9.27
C ALA A 40 -4.39 -13.94 8.87
N PRO A 41 -4.43 -15.05 8.11
CA PRO A 41 -3.19 -15.72 7.69
C PRO A 41 -2.37 -14.92 6.66
N TYR A 42 -2.97 -13.94 5.98
CA TYR A 42 -2.32 -13.20 4.90
C TYR A 42 -1.63 -11.91 5.36
N THR A 43 -1.92 -11.42 6.58
CA THR A 43 -1.29 -10.21 7.12
C THR A 43 -1.40 -10.14 8.63
N ARG A 44 -0.51 -9.36 9.25
CA ARG A 44 -0.55 -9.04 10.69
C ARG A 44 -1.23 -7.69 10.97
N ALA A 45 -1.57 -6.93 9.94
CA ALA A 45 -2.28 -5.66 10.06
C ALA A 45 -3.78 -5.90 10.30
N PRO A 46 -4.51 -4.93 10.89
CA PRO A 46 -5.97 -4.98 10.94
C PRO A 46 -6.57 -5.11 9.54
N VAL A 47 -7.55 -6.01 9.39
CA VAL A 47 -8.17 -6.36 8.10
C VAL A 47 -9.69 -6.35 8.16
N ALA A 48 -10.30 -6.07 7.02
CA ALA A 48 -11.73 -6.19 6.75
C ALA A 48 -11.93 -7.03 5.48
N CYS A 49 -13.03 -7.78 5.42
CA CYS A 49 -13.45 -8.46 4.20
C CYS A 49 -14.46 -7.56 3.47
N ILE A 50 -14.13 -7.08 2.27
CA ILE A 50 -14.94 -6.12 1.52
C ILE A 50 -15.06 -6.62 0.08
N SER A 51 -16.30 -6.79 -0.40
CA SER A 51 -16.57 -7.26 -1.77
C SER A 51 -15.82 -8.56 -2.12
N SER A 52 -15.74 -9.48 -1.16
CA SER A 52 -14.95 -10.72 -1.24
C SER A 52 -13.45 -10.53 -1.41
N GLN A 53 -12.90 -9.40 -0.99
CA GLN A 53 -11.46 -9.10 -0.98
C GLN A 53 -11.01 -8.85 0.46
N CYS A 54 -9.87 -9.44 0.82
CA CYS A 54 -9.22 -9.16 2.09
C CYS A 54 -8.48 -7.84 1.98
N CYS A 55 -8.95 -6.87 2.74
CA CYS A 55 -8.50 -5.50 2.71
C CYS A 55 -7.84 -5.16 4.04
N THR A 56 -6.68 -4.51 4.02
CA THR A 56 -6.21 -3.84 5.24
C THR A 56 -7.18 -2.72 5.63
N VAL A 57 -7.32 -2.42 6.91
CA VAL A 57 -7.99 -1.20 7.36
C VAL A 57 -6.96 -0.09 7.23
N PRO A 58 -7.10 0.83 6.26
CA PRO A 58 -6.04 1.77 5.96
C PRO A 58 -5.95 2.85 7.03
N HIS A 59 -4.70 3.18 7.36
CA HIS A 59 -4.33 4.55 7.63
C HIS A 59 -4.07 5.20 6.27
N THR A 60 -4.91 6.14 5.85
CA THR A 60 -4.77 6.82 4.56
C THR A 60 -4.20 8.22 4.76
N CYS A 61 -3.23 8.57 3.92
CA CYS A 61 -2.81 9.96 3.82
C CYS A 61 -3.96 10.79 3.23
N PRO A 62 -4.09 12.09 3.56
CA PRO A 62 -5.17 12.93 3.03
C PRO A 62 -5.21 13.03 1.50
N ASN A 63 -4.08 12.79 0.84
CA ASN A 63 -3.95 12.71 -0.61
C ASN A 63 -4.28 11.32 -1.19
N LEU A 64 -4.92 10.45 -0.40
CA LEU A 64 -5.32 9.09 -0.77
C LEU A 64 -4.15 8.15 -1.12
N CYS A 65 -2.91 8.57 -0.85
CA CYS A 65 -1.73 7.73 -0.97
C CYS A 65 -1.57 6.80 0.23
N ARG A 66 -0.87 5.67 0.01
CA ARG A 66 -0.48 4.76 1.09
C ARG A 66 0.64 5.39 1.91
N PRO A 67 0.56 5.40 3.25
CA PRO A 67 1.66 5.87 4.08
C PRO A 67 2.89 4.96 3.92
N LEU A 68 4.06 5.59 3.97
CA LEU A 68 5.36 4.93 3.89
C LEU A 68 5.78 4.34 5.24
N ALA A 69 5.35 4.98 6.34
CA ALA A 69 5.58 4.56 7.72
C ALA A 69 4.53 5.19 8.66
N LEU A 70 4.41 4.66 9.88
CA LEU A 70 3.54 5.17 10.95
C LEU A 70 4.38 5.55 12.18
N GLY A 71 3.84 6.41 13.04
CA GLY A 71 4.48 6.86 14.28
C GLY A 71 5.39 8.07 14.13
N CYS A 72 5.21 8.92 13.12
CA CYS A 72 5.99 10.14 12.99
C CYS A 72 5.43 11.30 13.84
N THR A 73 6.31 12.12 14.37
CA THR A 73 6.02 13.46 14.93
C THR A 73 6.58 14.57 14.04
N SER A 74 7.48 14.24 13.11
CA SER A 74 8.06 15.17 12.14
C SER A 74 8.36 14.47 10.80
N ALA A 75 8.28 15.22 9.69
CA ALA A 75 8.59 14.73 8.35
C ALA A 75 10.05 14.24 8.21
N VAL A 76 10.96 14.71 9.06
CA VAL A 76 12.37 14.28 9.10
C VAL A 76 12.49 12.78 9.41
N GLN A 77 11.62 12.24 10.27
CA GLN A 77 11.60 10.81 10.59
C GLN A 77 11.15 9.96 9.40
N CYS A 78 10.55 10.58 8.39
CA CYS A 78 10.10 9.93 7.17
C CYS A 78 11.17 9.86 6.08
N LEU A 79 12.28 10.62 6.21
CA LEU A 79 13.36 10.68 5.21
C LEU A 79 13.92 9.31 4.80
N PRO A 80 14.16 8.36 5.72
CA PRO A 80 14.66 7.02 5.35
C PRO A 80 13.67 6.24 4.47
N TYR A 81 12.39 6.61 4.51
CA TYR A 81 11.31 5.93 3.79
C TYR A 81 10.89 6.66 2.51
N ALA A 82 11.43 7.85 2.25
CA ALA A 82 11.05 8.70 1.11
C ALA A 82 11.24 8.01 -0.24
N GLY A 83 12.22 7.11 -0.37
CA GLY A 83 12.48 6.35 -1.59
C GLY A 83 12.66 7.27 -2.79
N THR A 84 11.72 7.22 -3.74
CA THR A 84 11.69 8.04 -4.97
C THR A 84 10.61 9.13 -4.96
N SER A 85 9.98 9.38 -3.81
CA SER A 85 8.91 10.38 -3.67
C SER A 85 9.51 11.78 -3.77
N LEU A 86 8.93 12.67 -4.60
CA LEU A 86 9.42 14.05 -4.76
C LEU A 86 9.29 14.90 -3.49
N GLY A 87 8.39 14.51 -2.58
CA GLY A 87 8.32 15.06 -1.24
C GLY A 87 7.69 14.07 -0.26
N ILE A 88 7.92 14.35 1.02
CA ILE A 88 7.37 13.58 2.14
C ILE A 88 6.97 14.52 3.27
N THR A 89 5.89 14.19 3.94
CA THR A 89 5.33 14.93 5.07
C THR A 89 4.90 13.97 6.17
N CYS A 90 4.74 14.50 7.39
CA CYS A 90 4.16 13.77 8.50
C CYS A 90 2.77 14.36 8.79
N ILE A 91 1.71 13.55 8.61
CA ILE A 91 0.33 13.97 8.86
C ILE A 91 -0.33 12.97 9.79
N ASN A 92 -0.86 13.42 10.93
CA ASN A 92 -1.56 12.57 11.91
C ASN A 92 -0.76 11.31 12.32
N GLY A 93 0.55 11.43 12.47
CA GLY A 93 1.39 10.27 12.81
C GLY A 93 1.81 9.41 11.62
N MET A 94 1.50 9.80 10.39
CA MET A 94 1.73 9.00 9.19
C MET A 94 2.72 9.70 8.25
N CYS A 95 3.73 8.96 7.82
CA CYS A 95 4.66 9.42 6.79
C CYS A 95 3.99 9.30 5.42
N CYS A 96 3.65 10.43 4.82
CA CYS A 96 2.89 10.52 3.59
C CYS A 96 3.77 11.11 2.47
N PRO A 97 3.78 10.53 1.27
CA PRO A 97 4.36 11.21 0.11
C PRO A 97 3.50 12.44 -0.21
N VAL A 98 4.12 13.50 -0.75
CA VAL A 98 3.42 14.68 -1.32
C VAL A 98 3.74 14.84 -2.79
#